data_AF-A0A2M8C201-F1
#
_entry.id   AF-A0A2M8C201-F1
#
_cell.length_a   1.000
_cell.length_b   1.000
_cell.length_c   1.000
_cell.angle_alpha   90.00
_cell.angle_beta   90.00
_cell.angle_gamma   90.00
#
_symmetry.space_group_name_H-M   'P 1'
#
loop_
_entity.id
_entity.type
_entity.pdbx_description
1 polymer ?
#
loop_
_entity_poly.entity_id
_entity_poly.type
_entity_poly.pdbx_seq_one_letter_code
_entity_poly.pdbx_strand_id
1 'polypeptide(L)'
;MVLELLITLSVIALLAAIGTYNYTSSYRNSLLADTTNALVSLAQLAQQKAVAQEQGTAWGMFIDNTTGTDPYAEVYGGDAYAAGAVVEHYQLPKQMKVITPEPGTTQDVHFQKFSGLPSASSTIVIGLRGSSFTKTITITDAGGISNN
;
A
#
# COMPACT_ATOMS: atom_id res chain seq x y z
N MET A 1 39.04 -7.58 38.32
CA MET A 1 38.55 -8.33 37.15
C MET A 1 37.02 -8.46 37.11
N VAL A 2 36.32 -8.90 38.17
CA VAL A 2 34.85 -9.09 38.11
C VAL A 2 34.06 -7.78 37.90
N LEU A 3 34.51 -6.67 38.50
CA LEU A 3 33.87 -5.35 38.34
C LEU A 3 33.91 -4.84 36.88
N GLU A 4 35.01 -5.08 36.18
CA GLU A 4 35.20 -4.67 34.79
C GLU A 4 34.29 -5.46 33.84
N LEU A 5 34.11 -6.76 34.13
CA LEU A 5 33.16 -7.61 33.41
C LEU A 5 31.70 -7.14 33.64
N LEU A 6 31.37 -6.70 34.85
CA LEU A 6 30.03 -6.17 35.15
C LEU A 6 29.76 -4.83 34.43
N ILE A 7 30.77 -3.96 34.34
CA ILE A 7 30.64 -2.67 33.63
C ILE A 7 30.47 -2.91 32.13
N THR A 8 31.28 -3.79 31.53
CA THR A 8 31.19 -4.11 30.09
C THR A 8 29.86 -4.76 29.72
N LEU A 9 29.36 -5.71 30.51
CA LEU A 9 28.05 -6.32 30.30
C LEU A 9 26.90 -5.30 30.40
N SER A 10 27.00 -4.35 31.34
CA SER A 10 25.98 -3.30 31.50
C SER A 10 25.95 -2.36 30.30
N VAL A 11 27.12 -1.99 29.75
CA VAL A 11 27.21 -1.17 28.54
C VAL A 11 26.66 -1.91 27.31
N ILE A 12 26.97 -3.20 27.15
CA ILE A 12 26.44 -4.03 26.05
C ILE A 12 24.91 -4.13 26.15
N ALA A 13 24.36 -4.35 27.34
CA ALA A 13 22.92 -4.43 27.55
C ALA A 13 22.21 -3.11 27.18
N LEU A 14 22.79 -1.96 27.56
CA LEU A 14 22.26 -0.65 27.21
C LEU A 14 22.31 -0.41 25.69
N LEU A 15 23.42 -0.74 25.03
CA LEU A 15 23.56 -0.60 23.58
C LEU A 15 22.60 -1.54 22.83
N ALA A 16 22.40 -2.77 23.29
CA ALA A 16 21.45 -3.71 22.70
C ALA A 16 20.00 -3.24 22.83
N ALA A 17 19.63 -2.64 23.98
CA ALA A 17 18.30 -2.08 24.18
C ALA A 17 18.03 -0.87 23.25
N ILE A 18 19.00 0.03 23.10
CA ILE A 18 18.88 1.20 22.20
C ILE A 18 18.86 0.76 20.73
N GLY A 19 19.68 -0.22 20.36
CA GLY A 19 19.76 -0.76 19.00
C GLY A 19 18.46 -1.41 18.54
N THR A 20 17.84 -2.23 19.40
CA THR A 20 16.58 -2.94 19.08
C THR A 20 15.38 -2.00 18.97
N TYR A 21 15.31 -0.96 19.81
CA TYR A 21 14.23 0.02 19.75
C TYR A 21 14.23 0.83 18.44
N ASN A 22 15.41 1.30 18.00
CA ASN A 22 15.52 2.09 16.77
C ASN A 22 15.27 1.24 15.51
N TYR A 23 15.78 0.00 15.47
CA TYR A 23 15.65 -0.87 14.29
C TYR A 23 14.19 -1.24 13.99
N THR A 24 13.40 -1.56 15.02
CA THR A 24 12.00 -1.98 14.83
C THR A 24 11.10 -0.85 14.35
N SER A 25 11.35 0.39 14.77
CA SER A 25 10.64 1.58 14.30
C SER A 25 10.95 1.87 12.82
N SER A 26 12.24 1.88 12.46
CA SER A 26 12.68 2.12 11.08
C SER A 26 12.14 1.07 10.10
N TYR A 27 12.21 -0.22 10.45
CA TYR A 27 11.68 -1.29 9.60
C TYR A 27 10.18 -1.13 9.33
N ARG A 28 9.39 -0.79 10.35
CA ARG A 28 7.95 -0.62 10.21
C ARG A 28 7.58 0.59 9.34
N ASN A 29 8.36 1.67 9.41
CA ASN A 29 8.16 2.84 8.56
C ASN A 29 8.55 2.55 7.10
N SER A 30 9.65 1.84 6.86
CA SER A 30 10.04 1.36 5.54
C SER A 30 8.95 0.46 4.93
N LEU A 31 8.42 -0.49 5.71
CA LEU A 31 7.33 -1.36 5.24
C LEU A 31 6.08 -0.58 4.81
N LEU A 32 5.72 0.48 5.55
CA LEU A 32 4.60 1.36 5.19
C LEU A 32 4.89 2.10 3.87
N ALA A 33 6.11 2.63 3.70
CA ALA A 33 6.52 3.30 2.47
C ALA A 33 6.54 2.34 1.27
N ASP A 34 7.11 1.14 1.44
CA ASP A 34 7.18 0.12 0.40
C ASP A 34 5.79 -0.35 -0.03
N THR A 35 4.90 -0.59 0.93
CA THR A 35 3.49 -0.95 0.63
C THR A 35 2.78 0.18 -0.11
N THR A 36 3.01 1.43 0.29
CA THR A 36 2.43 2.60 -0.39
C THR A 36 2.93 2.70 -1.83
N ASN A 37 4.24 2.51 -2.04
CA ASN A 37 4.85 2.55 -3.36
C ASN A 37 4.35 1.41 -4.24
N ALA A 38 4.17 0.20 -3.69
CA ALA A 38 3.60 -0.92 -4.42
C ALA A 38 2.18 -0.60 -4.93
N LEU A 39 1.31 -0.04 -4.08
CA LEU A 39 -0.04 0.37 -4.49
C LEU A 39 -0.01 1.48 -5.56
N VAL A 40 0.88 2.47 -5.42
CA VAL A 40 1.08 3.50 -6.45
C VAL A 40 1.51 2.86 -7.78
N SER A 41 2.44 1.90 -7.75
CA SER A 41 2.90 1.19 -8.95
C SER A 41 1.78 0.37 -9.59
N LEU A 42 0.91 -0.27 -8.81
CA LEU A 42 -0.26 -1.00 -9.34
C LEU A 42 -1.26 -0.03 -10.01
N ALA A 43 -1.53 1.12 -9.38
CA ALA A 43 -2.40 2.14 -9.97
C ALA A 43 -1.81 2.69 -11.27
N GLN A 44 -0.50 2.97 -11.29
CA GLN A 44 0.22 3.40 -12.49
C GLN A 44 0.23 2.33 -13.58
N LEU A 45 0.38 1.05 -13.21
CA LEU A 45 0.31 -0.06 -14.14
C LEU A 45 -1.08 -0.12 -14.80
N ALA A 46 -2.15 -0.08 -14.00
CA ALA A 46 -3.52 -0.06 -14.51
C ALA A 46 -3.75 1.14 -15.45
N GLN A 47 -3.31 2.33 -15.06
CA GLN A 47 -3.38 3.53 -15.90
C GLN A 47 -2.63 3.36 -17.22
N GLN A 48 -1.38 2.87 -17.20
CA GLN A 48 -0.57 2.67 -18.41
C GLN A 48 -1.22 1.65 -19.35
N LYS A 49 -1.78 0.56 -18.81
CA LYS A 49 -2.51 -0.43 -19.59
C LYS A 49 -3.79 0.14 -20.22
N ALA A 50 -4.52 1.02 -19.50
CA ALA A 50 -5.66 1.75 -20.04
C ALA A 50 -5.30 2.69 -21.20
N VAL A 51 -4.19 3.42 -21.08
CA VAL A 51 -3.67 4.30 -22.15
C VAL A 51 -3.24 3.49 -23.36
N ALA A 52 -2.52 2.38 -23.14
CA ALA A 52 -2.08 1.48 -24.20
C ALA A 52 -3.22 0.72 -24.88
N GLN A 53 -4.45 0.81 -24.35
CA GLN A 53 -5.60 0.01 -24.76
C GLN A 53 -5.24 -1.47 -24.82
N GLU A 54 -4.48 -1.95 -23.83
CA GLU A 54 -4.05 -3.34 -23.82
C GLU A 54 -5.30 -4.24 -23.84
N GLN A 55 -5.36 -5.17 -24.79
CA GLN A 55 -6.51 -6.04 -25.07
C GLN A 55 -7.81 -5.32 -25.48
N GLY A 56 -7.77 -4.02 -25.77
CA GLY A 56 -8.96 -3.22 -26.10
C GLY A 56 -9.90 -2.97 -24.92
N THR A 57 -9.46 -3.28 -23.69
CA THR A 57 -10.25 -3.15 -22.46
C THR A 57 -9.86 -1.91 -21.67
N ALA A 58 -10.76 -1.49 -20.78
CA ALA A 58 -10.43 -0.53 -19.74
C ALA A 58 -9.64 -1.28 -18.67
N TRP A 59 -8.97 -0.54 -17.79
CA TRP A 59 -8.16 -1.14 -16.74
C TRP A 59 -8.42 -0.41 -15.44
N GLY A 60 -8.33 -1.12 -14.34
CA GLY A 60 -8.56 -0.55 -13.03
C GLY A 60 -7.76 -1.23 -11.95
N MET A 61 -7.74 -0.58 -10.79
CA MET A 61 -7.20 -1.12 -9.57
C MET A 61 -8.33 -1.26 -8.56
N PHE A 62 -8.52 -2.46 -8.06
CA PHE A 62 -9.49 -2.78 -7.04
C PHE A 62 -8.79 -2.95 -5.69
N ILE A 63 -9.38 -2.41 -4.63
CA ILE A 63 -8.94 -2.61 -3.25
C ILE A 63 -10.07 -3.21 -2.46
N ASP A 64 -9.77 -4.34 -1.82
CA ASP A 64 -10.67 -5.01 -0.91
C ASP A 64 -10.24 -4.77 0.53
N ASN A 65 -11.17 -4.23 1.33
CA ASN A 65 -11.03 -4.13 2.78
C ASN A 65 -12.24 -4.73 3.50
N THR A 66 -12.92 -5.70 2.88
CA THR A 66 -14.17 -6.29 3.41
C THR A 66 -13.97 -6.99 4.74
N THR A 67 -12.85 -7.70 4.89
CA THR A 67 -12.51 -8.41 6.13
C THR A 67 -11.93 -7.49 7.21
N GLY A 68 -11.35 -6.35 6.82
CA GLY A 68 -10.59 -5.44 7.69
C GLY A 68 -9.24 -6.02 8.19
N THR A 69 -9.10 -7.36 8.20
CA THR A 69 -7.94 -8.07 8.73
C THR A 69 -6.95 -8.50 7.66
N ASP A 70 -7.39 -8.67 6.42
CA ASP A 70 -6.54 -9.17 5.33
C ASP A 70 -6.85 -8.43 4.02
N PRO A 71 -6.62 -7.10 3.99
CA PRO A 71 -6.88 -6.32 2.79
C PRO A 71 -5.92 -6.71 1.66
N TYR A 72 -6.40 -6.59 0.42
CA TYR A 72 -5.62 -6.85 -0.78
C TYR A 72 -5.95 -5.83 -1.88
N ALA A 73 -5.07 -5.73 -2.87
CA ALA A 73 -5.26 -4.91 -4.05
C ALA A 73 -5.04 -5.76 -5.31
N GLU A 74 -5.81 -5.48 -6.36
CA GLU A 74 -5.74 -6.17 -7.63
C GLU A 74 -5.74 -5.20 -8.80
N VAL A 75 -5.05 -5.58 -9.88
CA VAL A 75 -5.19 -4.92 -11.18
C VAL A 75 -5.99 -5.82 -12.08
N TYR A 76 -6.99 -5.25 -12.74
CA TYR A 76 -7.86 -5.97 -13.66
C TYR A 76 -7.96 -5.26 -15.01
N GLY A 77 -8.18 -6.05 -16.07
CA GLY A 77 -8.53 -5.59 -17.40
C GLY A 77 -9.99 -5.92 -17.72
N GLY A 78 -10.80 -4.91 -17.96
CA GLY A 78 -12.23 -5.04 -18.25
C GLY A 78 -12.98 -3.73 -18.02
N ASP A 79 -14.21 -3.64 -18.52
CA ASP A 79 -15.04 -2.43 -18.34
C ASP A 79 -15.52 -2.25 -16.88
N ALA A 80 -15.42 -3.28 -16.05
CA ALA A 80 -15.65 -3.23 -14.60
C ALA A 80 -14.90 -4.39 -13.92
N TYR A 81 -14.57 -4.25 -12.63
CA TYR A 81 -13.88 -5.30 -11.87
C TYR A 81 -14.59 -6.66 -11.95
N ALA A 82 -15.92 -6.69 -11.74
CA ALA A 82 -16.71 -7.93 -11.71
C ALA A 82 -16.73 -8.71 -13.05
N ALA A 83 -16.50 -8.03 -14.17
CA ALA A 83 -16.46 -8.62 -15.51
C ALA A 83 -15.02 -8.69 -16.06
N GLY A 84 -14.05 -8.14 -15.34
CA GLY A 84 -12.67 -8.03 -15.75
C GLY A 84 -11.84 -9.26 -15.41
N ALA A 85 -10.75 -9.44 -16.13
CA ALA A 85 -9.74 -10.43 -15.82
C ALA A 85 -8.69 -9.82 -14.87
N VAL A 86 -8.49 -10.42 -13.71
CA VAL A 86 -7.43 -10.06 -12.78
C VAL A 86 -6.09 -10.47 -13.37
N VAL A 87 -5.15 -9.54 -13.44
CA VAL A 87 -3.80 -9.77 -13.98
C VAL A 87 -2.71 -9.69 -12.90
N GLU A 88 -2.95 -8.93 -11.85
CA GLU A 88 -2.04 -8.79 -10.71
C GLU A 88 -2.84 -8.83 -9.43
N HIS A 89 -2.32 -9.56 -8.45
CA HIS A 89 -2.87 -9.63 -7.10
C HIS A 89 -1.78 -9.33 -6.09
N TYR A 90 -2.04 -8.38 -5.21
CA TYR A 90 -1.12 -7.93 -4.18
C TYR A 90 -1.76 -8.01 -2.80
N GLN A 91 -1.35 -9.02 -2.03
CA GLN A 91 -1.73 -9.14 -0.63
C GLN A 91 -0.95 -8.12 0.21
N LEU A 92 -1.66 -7.28 0.98
CA LEU A 92 -0.98 -6.35 1.86
C LEU A 92 -0.30 -7.11 3.02
N PRO A 93 0.88 -6.68 3.49
CA PRO A 93 1.52 -7.26 4.66
C PRO A 93 0.62 -7.23 5.88
N LYS A 94 0.66 -8.27 6.74
CA LYS A 94 -0.21 -8.40 7.92
C LYS A 94 -0.10 -7.24 8.92
N GLN A 95 1.02 -6.53 8.90
CA GLN A 95 1.30 -5.36 9.72
C GLN A 95 0.58 -4.11 9.21
N MET A 96 0.07 -4.12 7.97
CA MET A 96 -0.64 -3.00 7.35
C MET A 96 -2.15 -3.11 7.60
N LYS A 97 -2.82 -1.97 7.53
CA LYS A 97 -4.28 -1.85 7.51
C LYS A 97 -4.68 -0.84 6.44
N VAL A 98 -5.82 -1.08 5.81
CA VAL A 98 -6.47 -0.09 4.96
C VAL A 98 -7.46 0.69 5.83
N ILE A 99 -7.37 2.00 5.79
CA ILE A 99 -8.25 2.95 6.49
C ILE A 99 -9.30 3.48 5.52
N THR A 100 -8.89 3.72 4.27
CA THR A 100 -9.79 4.09 3.17
C THR A 100 -9.44 3.21 1.97
N PRO A 101 -10.36 2.38 1.45
CA PRO A 101 -11.76 2.19 1.88
C PRO A 101 -11.90 1.73 3.35
N GLU A 102 -13.03 2.07 3.99
CA GLU A 102 -13.30 1.66 5.38
C GLU A 102 -13.42 0.13 5.49
N PRO A 103 -13.14 -0.45 6.67
CA PRO A 103 -13.35 -1.89 6.88
C PRO A 103 -14.80 -2.30 6.56
N GLY A 104 -14.96 -3.41 5.83
CA GLY A 104 -16.26 -3.87 5.33
C GLY A 104 -16.61 -3.33 3.94
N THR A 105 -15.77 -2.48 3.36
CA THR A 105 -16.01 -1.87 2.04
C THR A 105 -14.87 -2.16 1.07
N THR A 106 -15.14 -1.86 -0.20
CA THR A 106 -14.21 -2.02 -1.32
C THR A 106 -14.12 -0.70 -2.06
N GLN A 107 -13.03 -0.48 -2.79
CA GLN A 107 -12.87 0.67 -3.65
C GLN A 107 -12.37 0.22 -5.01
N ASP A 108 -13.03 0.69 -6.07
CA ASP A 108 -12.62 0.47 -7.45
C ASP A 108 -12.13 1.79 -8.04
N VAL A 109 -10.89 1.79 -8.54
CA VAL A 109 -10.31 2.90 -9.28
C VAL A 109 -10.23 2.49 -10.74
N HIS A 110 -11.24 2.92 -11.50
CA HIS A 110 -11.39 2.59 -12.91
C HIS A 110 -10.76 3.67 -13.80
N PHE A 111 -9.88 3.28 -14.72
CA PHE A 111 -9.25 4.19 -15.69
C PHE A 111 -9.86 4.04 -17.09
N GLN A 112 -10.21 5.17 -17.69
CA GLN A 112 -10.79 5.23 -19.02
C GLN A 112 -9.77 4.80 -20.09
N LYS A 113 -10.25 4.05 -21.09
CA LYS A 113 -9.48 3.70 -22.29
C LYS A 113 -8.95 4.96 -22.95
N PHE A 114 -7.77 4.87 -23.57
CA PHE A 114 -7.10 5.94 -24.33
C PHE A 114 -6.58 7.11 -23.47
N SER A 115 -7.40 7.68 -22.60
CA SER A 115 -7.01 8.84 -21.78
C SER A 115 -6.23 8.46 -20.53
N GLY A 116 -6.44 7.26 -19.97
CA GLY A 116 -5.87 6.86 -18.69
C GLY A 116 -6.35 7.72 -17.51
N LEU A 117 -7.41 8.50 -17.72
CA LEU A 117 -8.00 9.31 -16.66
C LEU A 117 -8.88 8.42 -15.80
N PRO A 118 -8.83 8.57 -14.47
CA PRO A 118 -9.72 7.84 -13.59
C PRO A 118 -11.16 8.33 -13.77
N SER A 119 -12.13 7.45 -13.54
CA SER A 119 -13.56 7.78 -13.60
C SER A 119 -13.98 8.81 -12.54
N ALA A 120 -13.27 8.84 -11.41
CA ALA A 120 -13.41 9.82 -10.33
C ALA A 120 -12.08 9.97 -9.58
N SER A 121 -11.89 11.11 -8.92
CA SER A 121 -10.80 11.24 -7.96
C SER A 121 -11.00 10.25 -6.81
N SER A 122 -9.89 9.67 -6.35
CA SER A 122 -9.93 8.69 -5.27
C SER A 122 -8.76 8.90 -4.31
N THR A 123 -9.03 8.59 -3.05
CA THR A 123 -8.05 8.63 -1.99
C THR A 123 -8.04 7.27 -1.31
N ILE A 124 -6.85 6.71 -1.16
CA ILE A 124 -6.60 5.44 -0.49
C ILE A 124 -5.69 5.74 0.68
N VAL A 125 -6.10 5.35 1.87
CA VAL A 125 -5.32 5.61 3.09
C VAL A 125 -4.93 4.27 3.67
N ILE A 126 -3.62 4.05 3.80
CA ILE A 126 -3.08 2.88 4.47
C ILE A 126 -2.36 3.29 5.75
N GLY A 127 -2.33 2.39 6.71
CA GLY A 127 -1.66 2.63 7.98
C GLY A 127 -0.99 1.38 8.52
N LEU A 128 -0.15 1.58 9.52
CA LEU A 128 0.51 0.52 10.24
C LEU A 128 -0.35 0.12 11.45
N ARG A 129 -0.54 -1.19 11.66
CA ARG A 129 -1.27 -1.71 12.82
C ARG A 129 -0.49 -1.42 14.10
N GLY A 130 -1.22 -1.01 15.13
CA GLY A 130 -0.62 -0.64 16.42
C GLY A 130 0.23 0.63 16.36
N SER A 131 0.00 1.52 15.40
CA SER A 131 0.55 2.88 15.41
C SER A 131 -0.46 3.87 14.79
N SER A 132 -0.13 5.16 14.90
CA SER A 132 -0.82 6.26 14.21
C SER A 132 -0.19 6.62 12.86
N PHE A 133 0.82 5.88 12.40
CA PHE A 133 1.47 6.16 11.13
C PHE A 133 0.57 5.75 9.96
N THR A 134 0.33 6.71 9.07
CA THR A 134 -0.49 6.55 7.89
C THR A 134 0.20 7.14 6.67
N LYS A 135 -0.14 6.62 5.50
CA LYS A 135 0.22 7.14 4.20
C LYS A 135 -1.03 7.27 3.35
N THR A 136 -1.10 8.35 2.59
CA THR A 136 -2.25 8.66 1.74
C THR A 136 -1.81 8.62 0.30
N ILE A 137 -2.51 7.84 -0.51
CA ILE A 137 -2.39 7.80 -1.95
C ILE A 137 -3.55 8.58 -2.53
N THR A 138 -3.25 9.57 -3.35
CA THR A 138 -4.24 10.41 -4.01
C THR A 138 -4.13 10.20 -5.51
N ILE A 139 -5.28 9.94 -6.12
CA ILE A 139 -5.46 9.81 -7.57
C ILE A 139 -6.40 10.93 -7.99
N THR A 140 -5.87 11.90 -8.74
CA THR A 140 -6.63 13.07 -9.20
C THR A 140 -7.43 12.75 -10.45
N ASP A 141 -8.50 13.49 -10.68
CA ASP A 141 -9.30 13.45 -11.92
C ASP A 141 -8.45 13.71 -13.19
N ALA A 142 -7.39 14.51 -13.07
CA ALA A 142 -6.39 14.74 -14.11
C ALA A 142 -5.42 13.57 -14.35
N GLY A 143 -5.58 12.44 -13.64
CA GLY A 143 -4.75 11.25 -13.78
C GLY A 143 -3.42 11.30 -13.02
N GLY A 144 -3.23 12.27 -12.12
CA GLY A 144 -2.05 12.35 -11.26
C GLY A 144 -2.14 11.35 -10.11
N ILE A 145 -1.11 10.52 -9.95
CA ILE A 145 -1.02 9.53 -8.86
C ILE A 145 0.16 9.92 -7.96
N SER A 146 -0.12 10.21 -6.70
CA SER A 146 0.91 10.62 -5.72
C SER A 146 0.66 10.02 -4.35
N ASN A 147 1.72 9.86 -3.57
CA ASN A 147 1.65 9.46 -2.17
C ASN A 147 2.21 10.55 -1.24
N ASN A 148 1.59 10.71 -0.07
CA ASN A 148 2.02 11.61 1.01
C ASN A 148 2.10 10.86 2.34
#